data_AF-K1S9W8-F1
#
_entry.id   AF-K1S9W8-F1
#
_cell.length_a   1.000
_cell.length_b   1.000
_cell.length_c   1.000
_cell.angle_alpha   90.00
_cell.angle_beta   90.00
_cell.angle_gamma   90.00
#
_symmetry.space_group_name_H-M   'P 1'
#
loop_
_entity.id
_entity.type
_entity.pdbx_description
1 polymer ?
#
loop_
_entity_poly.entity_id
_entity_poly.type
_entity_poly.pdbx_seq_one_letter_code
_entity_poly.pdbx_strand_id
1 'polypeptide(L)'
;MYNIFNKIVRLFCLCVFLFGHSSADAQNKELPVDINPYFGPVGKQAVMPNAAGFIQRWLLLEPISVPVKSNVVFTDSYLKEIFHTQYFPKQMETVPKDGAVVKVGKEKLKWHALDSKLFNVKLFRFATSFKKPKYGVLFWAVTIIDCPEEMKDVRLSVGSNGASMWWLNGDEAVMLEGDRRMV
;
A
#
# COMPACT_ATOMS: atom_id res chain seq x y z
N MET A 1 -1.69 27.98 -36.77
CA MET A 1 -1.00 26.86 -37.45
C MET A 1 -1.31 25.59 -36.68
N TYR A 2 -2.10 24.73 -37.29
CA TYR A 2 -2.37 23.37 -36.84
C TYR A 2 -1.10 22.52 -36.99
N ASN A 3 -0.86 21.62 -36.04
CA ASN A 3 -0.33 20.30 -36.38
C ASN A 3 -0.85 19.26 -35.38
N ILE A 4 -1.98 18.68 -35.77
CA ILE A 4 -2.48 17.38 -35.35
C ILE A 4 -1.49 16.32 -35.84
N PHE A 5 -1.04 15.43 -34.96
CA PHE A 5 -0.63 14.09 -35.36
C PHE A 5 -1.60 13.08 -34.75
N ASN A 6 -2.63 12.76 -35.53
CA ASN A 6 -3.44 11.55 -35.37
C ASN A 6 -2.62 10.34 -35.82
N LYS A 7 -2.67 9.26 -35.04
CA LYS A 7 -2.62 7.82 -35.39
C LYS A 7 -2.31 7.10 -34.06
N ILE A 8 -3.23 6.41 -33.41
CA ILE A 8 -3.95 5.22 -33.90
C ILE A 8 -5.35 5.19 -33.27
N VAL A 9 -6.36 5.16 -34.13
CA VAL A 9 -7.71 4.69 -33.80
C VAL A 9 -7.64 3.15 -33.77
N ARG A 10 -7.99 2.55 -32.64
CA ARG A 10 -8.49 1.17 -32.59
C ARG A 10 -9.93 1.22 -32.10
N LEU A 11 -10.85 1.32 -33.05
CA LEU A 11 -12.24 0.96 -32.83
C LEU A 11 -12.30 -0.57 -32.78
N PHE A 12 -12.46 -1.13 -31.59
CA PHE A 12 -12.93 -2.50 -31.41
C PHE A 12 -14.32 -2.41 -30.80
N CYS A 13 -15.33 -2.31 -31.67
CA CYS A 13 -16.71 -2.56 -31.28
C CYS A 13 -16.90 -4.07 -31.28
N LEU A 14 -16.75 -4.69 -30.11
CA LEU A 14 -17.37 -5.98 -29.82
C LEU A 14 -18.21 -5.78 -28.57
N CYS A 15 -19.52 -5.63 -28.77
CA CYS A 15 -20.52 -5.70 -27.71
C CYS A 15 -20.49 -7.09 -27.09
N VAL A 16 -19.63 -7.26 -26.09
CA VAL A 16 -19.82 -8.22 -25.02
C VAL A 16 -19.46 -7.46 -23.75
N PHE A 17 -20.47 -6.90 -23.10
CA PHE A 17 -20.38 -6.47 -21.72
C PHE A 17 -20.20 -7.71 -20.83
N LEU A 18 -19.00 -8.28 -20.85
CA LEU A 18 -18.48 -9.00 -19.70
C LEU A 18 -17.71 -7.96 -18.90
N PHE A 19 -18.45 -7.08 -18.23
CA PHE A 19 -17.96 -6.52 -16.98
C PHE A 19 -17.72 -7.71 -16.04
N GLY A 20 -16.53 -8.30 -16.11
CA GLY A 20 -15.96 -9.04 -15.02
C GLY A 20 -15.68 -8.07 -13.89
N HIS A 21 -16.74 -7.58 -13.25
CA HIS A 21 -16.69 -6.89 -11.96
C HIS A 21 -16.33 -7.94 -10.90
N SER A 22 -15.09 -8.43 -10.92
CA SER A 22 -14.50 -9.11 -9.76
C SER A 22 -13.93 -8.05 -8.81
N SER A 23 -14.78 -7.10 -8.42
CA SER A 23 -14.65 -6.30 -7.19
C SER A 23 -15.54 -6.88 -6.09
N ALA A 24 -16.18 -8.02 -6.35
CA ALA A 24 -17.09 -8.70 -5.43
C ALA A 24 -16.36 -9.38 -4.25
N ASP A 25 -15.06 -9.65 -4.35
CA ASP A 25 -14.34 -10.45 -3.35
C ASP A 25 -13.97 -9.68 -2.06
N ALA A 26 -13.91 -8.34 -2.09
CA ALA A 26 -13.53 -7.56 -0.91
C ALA A 26 -14.66 -7.38 0.11
N GLN A 27 -15.93 -7.37 -0.34
CA GLN A 27 -17.09 -7.02 0.51
C GLN A 27 -17.56 -8.15 1.43
N ASN A 28 -17.30 -9.41 1.10
CA ASN A 28 -17.79 -10.59 1.83
C ASN A 28 -16.68 -11.38 2.55
N LYS A 29 -15.49 -10.80 2.66
CA LYS A 29 -14.35 -11.48 3.29
C LYS A 29 -14.47 -11.37 4.81
N GLU A 30 -14.69 -12.50 5.46
CA GLU A 30 -14.52 -12.58 6.91
C GLU A 30 -13.07 -12.30 7.26
N LEU A 31 -12.83 -11.10 7.81
CA LEU A 31 -11.55 -10.74 8.37
C LEU A 31 -11.36 -11.47 9.71
N PRO A 32 -10.12 -11.85 10.10
CA PRO A 32 -9.87 -12.42 11.42
C PRO A 32 -10.44 -11.53 12.53
N VAL A 33 -11.11 -12.10 13.52
CA VAL A 33 -11.78 -11.33 14.59
C VAL A 33 -10.84 -10.31 15.25
N ASP A 34 -9.58 -10.70 15.48
CA ASP A 34 -8.55 -9.87 16.13
C ASP A 34 -8.19 -8.59 15.35
N ILE A 35 -8.54 -8.50 14.06
CA ILE A 35 -8.25 -7.30 13.26
C ILE A 35 -9.33 -6.22 13.42
N ASN A 36 -10.52 -6.60 13.87
CA ASN A 36 -11.71 -5.74 13.91
C ASN A 36 -11.53 -4.45 14.72
N PRO A 37 -10.77 -4.40 15.83
CA PRO A 37 -10.53 -3.13 16.52
C PRO A 37 -9.73 -2.11 15.71
N TYR A 38 -9.01 -2.55 14.68
CA TYR A 38 -8.01 -1.74 13.97
C TYR A 38 -8.40 -1.48 12.52
N PHE A 39 -9.00 -2.47 11.86
CA PHE A 39 -9.36 -2.39 10.44
C PHE A 39 -10.78 -2.87 10.18
N GLY A 40 -11.34 -2.41 9.08
CA GLY A 40 -12.56 -2.92 8.47
C GLY A 40 -12.31 -3.35 7.02
N PRO A 41 -13.26 -4.10 6.43
CA PRO A 41 -13.22 -4.41 5.00
C PRO A 41 -13.43 -3.14 4.19
N VAL A 42 -12.89 -3.12 2.97
CA VAL A 42 -13.09 -1.99 2.05
C VAL A 42 -14.45 -2.06 1.35
N GLY A 43 -15.06 -0.90 1.17
CA GLY A 43 -16.24 -0.74 0.30
C GLY A 43 -15.86 -0.63 -1.18
N LYS A 44 -16.87 -0.70 -2.08
CA LYS A 44 -16.69 -0.54 -3.53
C LYS A 44 -16.41 0.90 -3.97
N GLN A 45 -16.88 1.87 -3.20
CA GLN A 45 -16.75 3.28 -3.52
C GLN A 45 -15.45 3.84 -2.96
N ALA A 46 -14.90 4.85 -3.63
CA ALA A 46 -13.82 5.66 -3.07
C ALA A 46 -14.26 6.25 -1.71
N VAL A 47 -13.29 6.46 -0.83
CA VAL A 47 -13.51 7.05 0.49
C VAL A 47 -12.67 8.31 0.60
N MET A 48 -13.28 9.37 1.13
CA MET A 48 -12.55 10.58 1.47
C MET A 48 -11.67 10.30 2.70
N PRO A 49 -10.55 11.04 2.87
CA PRO A 49 -9.92 11.15 4.17
C PRO A 49 -10.96 11.51 5.23
N ASN A 50 -10.77 11.04 6.46
CA ASN A 50 -11.73 11.33 7.52
C ASN A 50 -11.74 12.83 7.89
N ALA A 51 -12.63 13.24 8.79
CA ALA A 51 -12.78 14.65 9.19
C ALA A 51 -11.48 15.30 9.73
N ALA A 52 -10.52 14.51 10.21
CA ALA A 52 -9.21 15.00 10.67
C ALA A 52 -8.11 14.90 9.59
N GLY A 53 -8.46 14.51 8.36
CA GLY A 53 -7.55 14.43 7.22
C GLY A 53 -6.79 13.09 7.11
N PHE A 54 -7.11 12.08 7.92
CA PHE A 54 -6.40 10.81 7.86
C PHE A 54 -6.85 9.95 6.67
N ILE A 55 -5.87 9.44 5.92
CA ILE A 55 -6.08 8.46 4.86
C ILE A 55 -6.33 7.09 5.49
N GLN A 56 -7.52 6.54 5.28
CA GLN A 56 -7.95 5.30 5.93
C GLN A 56 -7.76 4.05 5.07
N ARG A 57 -7.84 4.15 3.74
CA ARG A 57 -7.79 2.99 2.85
C ARG A 57 -6.38 2.64 2.42
N TRP A 58 -5.97 1.40 2.67
CA TRP A 58 -4.65 0.91 2.31
C TRP A 58 -4.70 -0.51 1.73
N LEU A 59 -3.87 -0.75 0.73
CA LEU A 59 -3.46 -2.08 0.29
C LEU A 59 -2.19 -2.44 1.05
N LEU A 60 -2.28 -3.47 1.90
CA LEU A 60 -1.19 -3.92 2.76
C LEU A 60 -0.75 -5.31 2.31
N LEU A 61 0.53 -5.47 2.00
CA LEU A 61 1.13 -6.77 1.80
C LEU A 61 1.42 -7.41 3.16
N GLU A 62 1.14 -8.70 3.30
CA GLU A 62 1.68 -9.48 4.43
C GLU A 62 3.18 -9.22 4.62
N PRO A 63 3.69 -9.20 5.86
CA PRO A 63 5.03 -8.73 6.15
C PRO A 63 6.11 -9.53 5.42
N ILE A 64 7.09 -8.82 4.85
CA ILE A 64 8.28 -9.40 4.23
C ILE A 64 9.30 -9.64 5.32
N SER A 65 9.76 -10.89 5.49
CA SER A 65 10.82 -11.19 6.45
C SER A 65 12.14 -10.57 6.00
N VAL A 66 12.78 -9.83 6.91
CA VAL A 66 14.14 -9.29 6.72
C VAL A 66 15.04 -9.77 7.86
N PRO A 67 16.31 -10.10 7.62
CA PRO A 67 17.20 -10.67 8.64
C PRO A 67 17.72 -9.61 9.64
N VAL A 68 16.81 -8.81 10.22
CA VAL A 68 17.11 -7.78 11.21
C VAL A 68 16.90 -8.34 12.61
N LYS A 69 17.96 -8.38 13.40
CA LYS A 69 17.92 -8.82 14.81
C LYS A 69 17.78 -7.67 15.82
N SER A 70 18.11 -6.45 15.41
CA SER A 70 18.09 -5.25 16.25
C SER A 70 18.01 -4.00 15.39
N ASN A 71 17.38 -2.93 15.88
CA ASN A 71 17.26 -1.66 15.17
C ASN A 71 18.56 -0.84 15.14
N VAL A 72 19.61 -1.28 15.84
CA VAL A 72 20.95 -0.65 15.82
C VAL A 72 21.54 -0.60 14.41
N VAL A 73 21.08 -1.47 13.51
CA VAL A 73 21.55 -1.54 12.12
C VAL A 73 20.82 -0.57 11.18
N PHE A 74 19.87 0.23 11.66
CA PHE A 74 19.12 1.20 10.84
C PHE A 74 19.95 2.45 10.52
N THR A 75 21.13 2.24 9.94
CA THR A 75 21.92 3.29 9.31
C THR A 75 21.25 3.73 8.00
N ASP A 76 21.54 4.96 7.55
CA ASP A 76 21.05 5.48 6.26
C ASP A 76 21.36 4.52 5.10
N SER A 77 22.60 4.04 5.01
CA SER A 77 23.03 3.09 3.97
C SER A 77 22.23 1.80 3.96
N TYR A 78 22.00 1.21 5.14
CA TYR A 78 21.22 -0.02 5.29
C TYR A 78 19.76 0.20 4.88
N LEU A 79 19.16 1.29 5.35
CA LEU A 79 17.76 1.62 5.05
C LEU A 79 17.57 1.90 3.55
N LYS A 80 18.47 2.64 2.93
CA LYS A 80 18.45 2.87 1.48
C LYS A 80 18.52 1.56 0.70
N GLU A 81 19.44 0.67 1.04
CA GLU A 81 19.57 -0.64 0.38
C GLU A 81 18.27 -1.47 0.51
N ILE A 82 17.75 -1.56 1.73
CA ILE A 82 16.53 -2.34 2.03
C ILE A 82 15.32 -1.76 1.31
N PHE A 83 15.10 -0.45 1.36
CA PHE A 83 13.93 0.18 0.75
C PHE A 83 13.98 0.19 -0.79
N HIS A 84 15.18 0.18 -1.39
CA HIS A 84 15.35 0.09 -2.84
C HIS A 84 15.40 -1.35 -3.38
N THR A 85 15.42 -2.34 -2.50
CA THR A 85 15.40 -3.74 -2.91
C THR A 85 14.07 -4.07 -3.58
N GLN A 86 14.14 -4.65 -4.78
CA GLN A 86 12.97 -5.20 -5.46
C GLN A 86 12.64 -6.58 -4.86
N TYR A 87 11.58 -6.68 -4.05
CA TYR A 87 11.18 -7.92 -3.40
C TYR A 87 10.30 -8.81 -4.29
N PHE A 88 9.55 -8.20 -5.22
CA PHE A 88 8.69 -8.89 -6.16
C PHE A 88 8.60 -8.14 -7.50
N PRO A 89 8.26 -8.81 -8.62
CA PRO A 89 8.15 -8.16 -9.92
C PRO A 89 7.13 -7.02 -9.92
N LYS A 90 7.44 -5.93 -10.63
CA LYS A 90 6.55 -4.77 -10.82
C LYS A 90 6.12 -4.08 -9.52
N GLN A 91 6.94 -4.16 -8.47
CA GLN A 91 6.69 -3.58 -7.13
C GLN A 91 6.34 -2.10 -7.15
N MET A 92 6.95 -1.34 -8.06
CA MET A 92 6.70 0.11 -8.24
C MET A 92 5.82 0.45 -9.45
N GLU A 93 5.47 -0.52 -10.29
CA GLU A 93 4.80 -0.28 -11.58
C GLU A 93 3.29 -0.57 -11.54
N THR A 94 2.83 -1.37 -10.58
CA THR A 94 1.45 -1.85 -10.55
C THR A 94 0.79 -1.66 -9.21
N VAL A 95 -0.43 -1.13 -9.23
CA VAL A 95 -1.28 -1.11 -8.05
C VAL A 95 -1.77 -2.55 -7.79
N PRO A 96 -1.51 -3.12 -6.60
CA PRO A 96 -1.93 -4.47 -6.28
C PRO A 96 -3.46 -4.57 -6.08
N LYS A 97 -3.99 -5.78 -6.20
CA LYS A 97 -5.42 -6.07 -5.94
C LYS A 97 -5.57 -6.76 -4.58
N ASP A 98 -6.72 -6.54 -3.93
CA ASP A 98 -7.04 -7.32 -2.73
C ASP A 98 -6.99 -8.82 -3.03
N GLY A 99 -6.42 -9.59 -2.10
CA GLY A 99 -6.29 -11.03 -2.21
C GLY A 99 -5.23 -11.52 -3.21
N ALA A 100 -4.63 -10.64 -4.01
CA ALA A 100 -3.53 -11.01 -4.89
C ALA A 100 -2.36 -11.58 -4.09
N VAL A 101 -1.65 -12.54 -4.66
CA VAL A 101 -0.50 -13.19 -4.03
C VAL A 101 0.74 -12.91 -4.85
N VAL A 102 1.80 -12.45 -4.19
CA VAL A 102 3.12 -12.26 -4.79
C VAL A 102 4.12 -13.22 -4.17
N LYS A 103 5.13 -13.61 -4.94
CA LYS A 103 6.24 -14.43 -4.46
C LYS A 103 7.39 -13.51 -4.05
N VAL A 104 7.81 -13.61 -2.79
CA VAL A 104 8.97 -12.87 -2.25
C VAL A 104 9.98 -13.91 -1.77
N GLY A 105 11.07 -14.07 -2.51
CA GLY A 105 12.02 -15.17 -2.29
C GLY A 105 11.32 -16.54 -2.37
N LYS A 106 11.25 -17.25 -1.23
CA LYS A 106 10.57 -18.55 -1.11
C LYS A 106 9.14 -18.45 -0.58
N GLU A 107 8.72 -17.28 -0.11
CA GLU A 107 7.43 -17.06 0.53
C GLU A 107 6.38 -16.59 -0.49
N LYS A 108 5.11 -16.91 -0.19
CA LYS A 108 3.95 -16.37 -0.90
C LYS A 108 3.22 -15.44 0.07
N LEU A 109 3.16 -14.17 -0.29
CA LEU A 109 2.58 -13.12 0.54
C LEU A 109 1.32 -12.58 -0.11
N LYS A 110 0.27 -12.38 0.69
CA LYS A 110 -1.04 -11.94 0.22
C LYS A 110 -1.23 -10.44 0.44
N TRP A 111 -1.89 -9.78 -0.51
CA TRP A 111 -2.35 -8.40 -0.39
C TRP A 111 -3.72 -8.33 0.28
N HIS A 112 -3.91 -7.31 1.11
CA HIS A 112 -5.14 -7.04 1.83
C HIS A 112 -5.54 -5.58 1.65
N ALA A 113 -6.69 -5.33 1.03
CA ALA A 113 -7.31 -4.01 1.05
C ALA A 113 -8.09 -3.84 2.35
N LEU A 114 -7.75 -2.82 3.13
CA LEU A 114 -8.31 -2.58 4.46
C LEU A 114 -8.55 -1.08 4.70
N ASP A 115 -9.65 -0.76 5.38
CA ASP A 115 -9.92 0.58 5.90
C ASP A 115 -9.49 0.64 7.38
N SER A 116 -8.52 1.50 7.71
CA SER A 116 -8.12 1.75 9.10
C SER A 116 -9.21 2.49 9.87
N LYS A 117 -9.51 2.00 11.06
CA LYS A 117 -10.46 2.63 11.99
C LYS A 117 -9.82 3.69 12.89
N LEU A 118 -8.49 3.85 12.81
CA LEU A 118 -7.72 4.72 13.68
C LEU A 118 -7.04 5.83 12.88
N PHE A 119 -6.41 6.77 13.59
CA PHE A 119 -5.58 7.83 13.01
C PHE A 119 -4.26 7.31 12.38
N ASN A 120 -3.97 6.01 12.49
CA ASN A 120 -2.78 5.38 11.94
C ASN A 120 -3.09 3.98 11.38
N VAL A 121 -2.15 3.46 10.59
CA VAL A 121 -2.18 2.08 10.09
C VAL A 121 -1.42 1.19 11.09
N LYS A 122 -2.14 0.38 11.87
CA LYS A 122 -1.55 -0.49 12.91
C LYS A 122 -0.90 -1.75 12.30
N LEU A 123 0.24 -1.59 11.62
CA LEU A 123 0.95 -2.67 10.91
C LEU A 123 1.33 -3.87 11.81
N PHE A 124 1.72 -3.62 13.06
CA PHE A 124 1.97 -4.70 14.03
C PHE A 124 0.73 -5.57 14.25
N ARG A 125 -0.44 -4.93 14.39
CA ARG A 125 -1.71 -5.63 14.62
C ARG A 125 -2.17 -6.34 13.37
N PHE A 126 -2.03 -5.71 12.21
CA PHE A 126 -2.25 -6.33 10.90
C PHE A 126 -1.48 -7.67 10.79
N ALA A 127 -0.17 -7.67 11.03
CA ALA A 127 0.62 -8.91 10.99
C ALA A 127 0.12 -9.98 11.97
N THR A 128 -0.11 -9.60 13.24
CA THR A 128 -0.55 -10.57 14.27
C THR A 128 -1.92 -11.15 14.00
N SER A 129 -2.86 -10.36 13.46
CA SER A 129 -4.22 -10.83 13.17
C SER A 129 -4.24 -11.90 12.07
N PHE A 130 -3.27 -11.88 11.16
CA PHE A 130 -3.07 -12.94 10.15
C PHE A 130 -2.05 -14.00 10.56
N LYS A 131 -1.65 -14.05 11.84
CA LYS A 131 -0.66 -14.99 12.40
C LYS A 131 0.70 -14.93 11.68
N LYS A 132 1.10 -13.74 11.22
CA LYS A 132 2.37 -13.50 10.53
C LYS A 132 3.45 -12.98 11.49
N PRO A 133 4.75 -13.11 11.14
CA PRO A 133 5.83 -12.48 11.90
C PRO A 133 5.63 -10.97 12.03
N LYS A 134 6.03 -10.42 13.18
CA LYS A 134 5.83 -9.00 13.52
C LYS A 134 7.13 -8.25 13.86
N TYR A 135 8.23 -8.98 13.94
CA TYR A 135 9.58 -8.48 14.22
C TYR A 135 10.53 -8.98 13.13
N GLY A 136 11.55 -8.18 12.80
CA GLY A 136 12.42 -8.49 11.67
C GLY A 136 11.63 -8.54 10.36
N VAL A 137 10.71 -7.58 10.18
CA VAL A 137 9.85 -7.52 9.00
C VAL A 137 9.84 -6.14 8.38
N LEU A 138 9.68 -6.10 7.06
CA LEU A 138 9.37 -4.92 6.28
C LEU A 138 7.89 -4.98 5.87
N PHE A 139 7.19 -3.87 6.03
CA PHE A 139 5.82 -3.73 5.54
C PHE A 139 5.83 -2.95 4.23
N TRP A 140 5.09 -3.44 3.25
CA TRP A 140 4.83 -2.72 2.02
C TRP A 140 3.36 -2.31 1.98
N ALA A 141 3.12 -1.01 1.82
CA ALA A 141 1.79 -0.42 1.85
C ALA A 141 1.60 0.49 0.64
N VAL A 142 0.39 0.45 0.06
CA VAL A 142 0.01 1.28 -1.08
C VAL A 142 -1.32 1.95 -0.78
N THR A 143 -1.44 3.23 -1.08
CA THR A 143 -2.72 3.93 -1.14
C THR A 143 -2.77 4.74 -2.44
N ILE A 144 -3.99 5.05 -2.88
CA ILE A 144 -4.22 5.86 -4.07
C ILE A 144 -5.04 7.05 -3.64
N ILE A 145 -4.53 8.24 -3.92
CA ILE A 145 -5.26 9.50 -3.77
C ILE A 145 -5.73 9.90 -5.16
N ASP A 146 -7.02 9.74 -5.39
CA ASP A 146 -7.67 10.20 -6.62
C ASP A 146 -7.95 11.70 -6.51
N CYS A 147 -7.43 12.45 -7.48
CA CYS A 147 -7.46 13.91 -7.50
C CYS A 147 -7.91 14.35 -8.90
N PRO A 148 -9.23 14.51 -9.14
CA PRO A 148 -9.76 14.74 -10.49
C PRO A 148 -9.35 16.10 -11.07
N GLU A 149 -8.90 17.02 -10.23
CA GLU A 149 -8.41 18.34 -10.61
C GLU A 149 -7.06 18.60 -9.93
N GLU A 150 -6.23 19.47 -10.52
CA GLU A 150 -4.94 19.82 -9.93
C GLU A 150 -5.12 20.55 -8.59
N MET A 151 -4.37 20.11 -7.58
CA MET A 151 -4.31 20.76 -6.27
C MET A 151 -2.90 21.28 -6.00
N LYS A 152 -2.78 22.54 -5.57
CA LYS A 152 -1.51 23.19 -5.23
C LYS A 152 -1.35 23.30 -3.72
N ASP A 153 -0.10 23.38 -3.27
CA ASP A 153 0.28 23.56 -1.86
C ASP A 153 -0.25 22.47 -0.90
N VAL A 154 -0.50 21.26 -1.42
CA VAL A 154 -0.93 20.11 -0.64
C VAL A 154 0.23 19.60 0.21
N ARG A 155 -0.06 19.32 1.49
CA ARG A 155 0.90 18.74 2.43
C ARG A 155 0.44 17.37 2.89
N LEU A 156 1.31 16.38 2.75
CA LEU A 156 1.12 15.06 3.34
C LEU A 156 2.01 14.92 4.58
N SER A 157 1.39 14.77 5.74
CA SER A 157 2.12 14.45 6.97
C SER A 157 2.30 12.95 7.09
N VAL A 158 3.53 12.49 7.33
CA VAL A 158 3.87 11.08 7.46
C VAL A 158 4.65 10.81 8.74
N GLY A 159 4.50 9.59 9.26
CA GLY A 159 5.17 9.14 10.47
C GLY A 159 5.27 7.61 10.51
N SER A 160 6.28 7.11 11.21
CA SER A 160 6.47 5.69 11.46
C SER A 160 7.04 5.44 12.86
N ASN A 161 6.71 4.28 13.41
CA ASN A 161 7.42 3.72 14.55
C ASN A 161 8.51 2.79 14.00
N GLY A 162 9.76 3.26 14.05
CA GLY A 162 10.87 2.72 13.26
C GLY A 162 11.06 3.51 11.97
N ALA A 163 11.90 2.98 11.07
CA ALA A 163 12.21 3.63 9.80
C ALA A 163 11.11 3.42 8.73
N SER A 164 10.98 4.37 7.81
CA SER A 164 10.11 4.23 6.63
C SER A 164 10.64 5.03 5.44
N MET A 165 10.27 4.61 4.24
CA MET A 165 10.47 5.36 3.00
C MET A 165 9.11 5.58 2.34
N TRP A 166 8.93 6.76 1.79
CA TRP A 166 7.70 7.19 1.14
C TRP A 166 8.01 7.67 -0.26
N TRP A 167 7.23 7.15 -1.20
CA TRP A 167 7.27 7.55 -2.61
C TRP A 167 5.94 8.18 -3.00
N LEU A 168 6.01 9.16 -3.90
CA LEU A 168 4.85 9.76 -4.54
C LEU A 168 5.01 9.61 -6.05
N ASN A 169 4.08 8.90 -6.70
CA ASN A 169 4.11 8.64 -8.15
C ASN A 169 5.43 8.01 -8.65
N GLY A 170 6.12 7.23 -7.80
CA GLY A 170 7.38 6.57 -8.12
C GLY A 170 8.63 7.34 -7.68
N ASP A 171 8.50 8.63 -7.39
CA ASP A 171 9.60 9.47 -6.93
C ASP A 171 9.74 9.41 -5.40
N GLU A 172 10.97 9.35 -4.90
CA GLU A 172 11.25 9.45 -3.46
C GLU A 172 10.78 10.80 -2.92
N ALA A 173 9.93 10.77 -1.90
CA ALA A 173 9.41 11.97 -1.25
C ALA A 173 10.09 12.22 0.10
N VAL A 174 10.17 11.19 0.95
CA VAL A 174 10.78 11.31 2.28
C VAL A 174 11.21 9.96 2.83
N MET A 175 12.40 9.92 3.44
CA MET A 175 12.84 8.82 4.28
C MET A 175 12.88 9.26 5.74
N LEU A 176 12.28 8.46 6.61
CA LEU A 176 12.35 8.60 8.06
C LEU A 176 13.37 7.60 8.58
N GLU A 177 14.50 8.10 9.04
CA GLU A 177 15.64 7.28 9.49
C GLU A 177 15.63 6.99 11.00
N GLY A 178 16.28 5.89 11.37
CA GLY A 178 16.51 5.46 12.75
C GLY A 178 15.30 4.81 13.44
N ASP A 179 15.52 4.31 14.66
CA ASP A 179 14.46 3.77 15.51
C ASP A 179 13.69 4.90 16.21
N ARG A 180 13.07 5.77 15.40
CA ARG A 180 12.31 6.90 15.91
C ARG A 180 10.86 6.48 16.14
N ARG A 181 10.31 6.84 17.31
CA ARG A 181 8.88 6.75 17.57
C ARG A 181 8.20 8.03 17.11
N MET A 182 7.89 8.14 15.82
CA MET A 182 7.16 9.28 15.26
C MET A 182 5.77 8.80 14.85
N VAL A 183 4.85 8.75 15.82
CA VAL A 183 3.46 8.23 15.65
C VAL A 183 2.47 9.37 15.57
#